data_AF-A0A7V7BNV0-F1
#
_entry.id   AF-A0A7V7BNV0-F1
#
_cell.length_a   1.000
_cell.length_b   1.000
_cell.length_c   1.000
_cell.angle_alpha   90.00
_cell.angle_beta   90.00
_cell.angle_gamma   90.00
#
_symmetry.space_group_name_H-M   'P 1'
#
loop_
_entity.id
_entity.type
_entity.pdbx_description
1 polymer ?
#
loop_
_entity_poly.entity_id
_entity_poly.type
_entity_poly.pdbx_seq_one_letter_code
_entity_poly.pdbx_strand_id
1 'polypeptide(L)'
;MRLSEARNAIANFKKITGDQLRTLDLMLFYVEVGTEFTNTYGDIDGKFYDSMVSMYNKVIIECDKDENLFKIFRDRLYAVVEESDGIGWGYHDDLCELYYSLEWLEDEE
;
A
#
# COMPACT_ATOMS: atom_id res chain seq x y z
N MET A 1 -2.41 -6.75 14.68
CA MET A 1 -3.16 -7.03 13.42
C MET A 1 -3.01 -8.51 13.02
N ARG A 2 -4.04 -9.17 12.46
CA ARG A 2 -3.95 -10.55 11.95
C ARG A 2 -3.73 -10.59 10.44
N LEU A 3 -2.47 -10.50 10.03
CA LEU A 3 -2.11 -10.29 8.61
C LEU A 3 -2.59 -11.39 7.67
N SER A 4 -2.49 -12.65 8.09
CA SER A 4 -2.92 -13.80 7.27
C SER A 4 -4.42 -13.80 7.00
N GLU A 5 -5.24 -13.49 8.01
CA GLU A 5 -6.69 -13.41 7.88
C GLU A 5 -7.11 -12.28 6.93
N ALA A 6 -6.49 -11.10 7.06
CA ALA A 6 -6.77 -9.97 6.19
C ALA A 6 -6.39 -10.26 4.73
N ARG A 7 -5.21 -10.82 4.48
CA ARG A 7 -4.79 -11.21 3.12
C ARG A 7 -5.72 -12.27 2.51
N ASN A 8 -6.16 -13.24 3.31
CA ASN A 8 -7.11 -14.25 2.86
C ASN A 8 -8.47 -13.63 2.50
N ALA A 9 -8.95 -12.65 3.28
CA ALA A 9 -10.19 -11.94 2.99
C ALA A 9 -10.10 -11.19 1.65
N ILE A 10 -9.00 -10.47 1.40
CA ILE A 10 -8.76 -9.76 0.13
C ILE A 10 -8.70 -10.75 -1.05
N ALA A 11 -7.97 -11.86 -0.90
CA ALA A 11 -7.86 -12.87 -1.95
C ALA A 11 -9.23 -13.52 -2.27
N ASN A 12 -10.02 -13.81 -1.24
CA ASN A 12 -11.37 -14.34 -1.43
C ASN A 12 -12.30 -13.33 -2.09
N PHE A 13 -12.22 -12.05 -1.68
CA PHE A 13 -12.99 -10.97 -2.30
C PHE A 13 -12.68 -10.91 -3.81
N LYS A 14 -11.40 -10.81 -4.19
CA LYS A 14 -10.96 -10.80 -5.59
C LYS A 14 -11.52 -11.99 -6.38
N LYS A 15 -11.46 -13.18 -5.80
CA LYS A 15 -11.91 -14.42 -6.44
C LYS A 15 -13.42 -14.44 -6.69
N ILE A 16 -14.21 -13.91 -5.75
CA ILE A 16 -15.68 -13.95 -5.82
C ILE A 16 -16.22 -12.87 -6.74
N THR A 17 -15.66 -11.65 -6.66
CA THR A 17 -16.20 -10.48 -7.35
C THR A 17 -15.57 -10.25 -8.71
N GLY A 18 -14.28 -10.60 -8.87
CA GLY A 18 -13.48 -10.16 -10.02
C GLY A 18 -13.31 -8.64 -10.12
N ASP A 19 -13.70 -7.88 -9.09
CA ASP A 19 -13.66 -6.43 -9.09
C ASP A 19 -12.24 -5.95 -8.76
N GLN A 20 -11.48 -5.58 -9.79
CA GLN A 20 -10.09 -5.16 -9.67
C GLN A 20 -9.95 -3.86 -8.86
N LEU A 21 -10.78 -2.85 -9.14
CA LEU A 21 -10.72 -1.56 -8.46
C LEU A 21 -10.94 -1.72 -6.95
N ARG A 22 -12.00 -2.44 -6.55
CA ARG A 22 -12.28 -2.69 -5.13
C ARG A 22 -11.26 -3.62 -4.48
N THR A 23 -10.65 -4.51 -5.26
CA THR A 23 -9.56 -5.35 -4.73
C THR A 23 -8.35 -4.48 -4.40
N LEU A 24 -7.97 -3.55 -5.27
CA LEU A 24 -6.86 -2.63 -5.03
C LEU A 24 -7.14 -1.69 -3.87
N ASP A 25 -8.38 -1.20 -3.78
CA ASP A 25 -8.85 -0.40 -2.63
C ASP A 25 -8.63 -1.13 -1.29
N LEU A 26 -9.01 -2.41 -1.21
CA LEU A 26 -8.80 -3.23 -0.01
C LEU A 26 -7.31 -3.53 0.25
N MET A 27 -6.51 -3.66 -0.81
CA MET A 27 -5.05 -3.87 -0.68
C MET A 27 -4.35 -2.62 -0.15
N LEU A 28 -4.74 -1.44 -0.61
CA LEU A 28 -4.22 -0.17 -0.09
C LEU A 28 -4.68 0.05 1.36
N PHE A 29 -5.96 -0.21 1.65
CA PHE A 29 -6.50 -0.14 3.01
C PHE A 29 -5.77 -1.04 4.01
N TYR A 30 -5.33 -2.22 3.57
CA TYR A 30 -4.48 -3.09 4.38
C TYR A 30 -3.17 -2.41 4.80
N VAL A 31 -2.55 -1.64 3.90
CA VAL A 31 -1.29 -0.92 4.16
C VAL A 31 -1.52 0.30 5.04
N GLU A 32 -2.59 1.07 4.79
CA GLU A 32 -3.02 2.20 5.61
C GLU A 32 -3.21 1.77 7.07
N VAL A 33 -4.00 0.71 7.31
CA VAL A 33 -4.22 0.17 8.66
C VAL A 33 -2.92 -0.36 9.27
N GLY A 34 -2.01 -0.93 8.48
CA GLY A 34 -0.71 -1.39 8.97
C GLY A 34 0.20 -0.24 9.43
N THR A 35 0.18 0.86 8.70
CA THR A 35 0.93 2.08 9.01
C THR A 35 0.36 2.75 10.25
N GLU A 36 -0.96 2.96 10.31
CA GLU A 36 -1.66 3.48 11.48
C GLU A 36 -1.42 2.60 12.73
N PHE A 37 -1.43 1.28 12.57
CA PHE A 37 -1.17 0.34 13.66
C PHE A 37 0.24 0.56 14.25
N THR A 38 1.24 0.81 13.41
CA THR A 38 2.60 1.12 13.86
C THR A 38 2.65 2.47 14.57
N ASN A 39 2.04 3.51 13.98
CA ASN A 39 1.99 4.84 14.59
C ASN A 39 1.27 4.86 15.94
N THR A 40 0.30 3.96 16.14
CA THR A 40 -0.46 3.84 17.39
C THR A 40 0.28 3.03 18.46
N TYR A 41 0.93 1.93 18.08
CA TYR A 41 1.45 0.94 19.03
C TYR A 41 2.99 0.82 19.07
N GLY A 42 3.68 1.61 18.25
CA GLY A 42 5.13 1.54 18.05
C GLY A 42 5.55 0.47 17.05
N ASP A 43 6.85 0.34 16.85
CA ASP A 43 7.43 -0.59 15.88
C ASP A 43 7.07 -2.06 16.18
N ILE A 44 6.79 -2.83 15.13
CA ILE A 44 6.31 -4.22 15.23
C ILE A 44 7.45 -5.22 15.02
N ASP A 45 7.74 -5.61 13.77
CA ASP A 45 8.90 -6.40 13.39
C ASP A 45 9.12 -6.31 11.86
N GLY A 46 10.31 -6.70 11.38
CA GLY A 46 10.61 -6.67 9.93
C GLY A 46 9.61 -7.44 9.07
N LYS A 47 9.10 -8.59 9.53
CA LYS A 47 8.15 -9.41 8.74
C LYS A 47 6.79 -8.73 8.55
N PHE A 48 6.39 -7.92 9.52
CA PHE A 48 5.21 -7.09 9.41
C PHE A 48 5.39 -6.06 8.29
N TYR A 49 6.51 -5.33 8.27
CA TYR A 49 6.80 -4.32 7.25
C TYR A 49 7.03 -4.93 5.86
N ASP A 50 7.74 -6.07 5.76
CA ASP A 50 7.86 -6.84 4.52
C ASP A 50 6.48 -7.12 3.90
N SER A 51 5.49 -7.40 4.75
CA SER A 51 4.12 -7.63 4.28
C SER A 51 3.42 -6.36 3.84
N MET A 52 3.70 -5.21 4.43
CA MET A 52 3.12 -3.93 4.02
C MET A 52 3.71 -3.50 2.68
N VAL A 53 5.05 -3.48 2.58
CA VAL A 53 5.78 -3.17 1.34
C VAL A 53 5.35 -4.09 0.20
N SER A 54 5.27 -5.40 0.44
CA SER A 54 4.81 -6.35 -0.59
C SER A 54 3.37 -6.11 -1.05
N MET A 55 2.49 -5.63 -0.16
CA MET A 55 1.11 -5.30 -0.55
C MET A 55 1.06 -3.97 -1.31
N TYR A 56 1.76 -2.95 -0.81
CA TYR A 56 1.87 -1.63 -1.42
C TYR A 56 2.42 -1.71 -2.84
N ASN A 57 3.51 -2.44 -3.04
CA ASN A 57 4.11 -2.67 -4.36
C ASN A 57 3.10 -3.26 -5.37
N LYS A 58 2.22 -4.17 -4.95
CA LYS A 58 1.18 -4.69 -5.84
C LYS A 58 0.16 -3.65 -6.26
N VAL A 59 -0.13 -2.66 -5.41
CA VAL A 59 -1.00 -1.53 -5.78
C VAL A 59 -0.25 -0.60 -6.73
N ILE A 60 1.01 -0.26 -6.43
CA ILE A 60 1.89 0.55 -7.28
C ILE A 60 1.98 -0.02 -8.69
N ILE A 61 2.29 -1.31 -8.85
CA ILE A 61 2.38 -1.99 -10.16
C ILE A 61 1.09 -1.87 -10.99
N GLU A 62 -0.07 -1.84 -10.35
CA GLU A 62 -1.35 -1.74 -11.06
C GLU A 62 -1.70 -0.29 -11.39
N CYS A 63 -1.34 0.67 -10.52
CA CYS A 63 -1.43 2.10 -10.82
C CYS A 63 -0.46 2.52 -11.94
N ASP A 64 0.74 1.94 -11.98
CA ASP A 64 1.75 2.22 -13.00
C ASP A 64 1.27 1.81 -14.40
N LYS A 65 0.42 0.80 -14.50
CA LYS A 65 -0.17 0.34 -15.77
C LYS A 65 -1.39 1.13 -16.24
N ASP A 66 -2.04 1.88 -15.35
CA ASP A 66 -3.29 2.59 -15.63
C ASP A 66 -3.35 3.90 -14.85
N GLU A 67 -3.12 5.00 -15.58
CA GLU A 67 -3.18 6.37 -15.06
C GLU A 67 -4.51 6.68 -14.34
N ASN A 68 -5.63 6.06 -14.73
CA ASN A 68 -6.90 6.28 -14.03
C ASN A 68 -6.89 5.65 -12.64
N LEU A 69 -6.28 4.47 -12.48
CA LEU A 69 -6.09 3.85 -11.17
C LEU A 69 -5.15 4.70 -10.32
N PHE A 70 -4.06 5.19 -10.91
CA PHE A 70 -3.17 6.13 -10.22
C PHE A 70 -3.93 7.36 -9.73
N LYS A 71 -4.68 8.05 -10.59
CA LYS A 71 -5.49 9.23 -10.21
C LYS A 71 -6.47 8.95 -9.08
N ILE A 72 -7.04 7.74 -9.02
CA ILE A 72 -7.97 7.35 -7.94
C ILE A 72 -7.23 7.17 -6.60
N PHE A 73 -6.02 6.60 -6.62
CA PHE A 73 -5.33 6.17 -5.42
C PHE A 73 -4.18 7.07 -4.98
N ARG A 74 -3.74 8.03 -5.81
CA ARG A 74 -2.55 8.87 -5.60
C ARG A 74 -2.47 9.47 -4.20
N ASP A 75 -3.51 10.18 -3.79
CA ASP A 75 -3.51 10.89 -2.50
C ASP A 75 -3.32 9.92 -1.32
N ARG A 76 -3.90 8.73 -1.42
CA ARG A 76 -3.81 7.67 -0.40
C ARG A 76 -2.45 6.97 -0.42
N LEU A 77 -1.91 6.72 -1.61
CA LEU A 77 -0.55 6.19 -1.77
C LEU A 77 0.46 7.15 -1.13
N TYR A 78 0.37 8.44 -1.44
CA TYR A 78 1.25 9.44 -0.86
C TYR A 78 1.05 9.61 0.65
N ALA A 79 -0.21 9.58 1.13
CA ALA A 79 -0.48 9.63 2.56
C ALA A 79 0.21 8.48 3.32
N VAL A 80 0.21 7.25 2.78
CA VAL A 80 0.95 6.13 3.37
C VAL A 80 2.47 6.41 3.44
N VAL A 81 3.04 7.05 2.42
CA VAL A 81 4.45 7.46 2.42
C VAL A 81 4.72 8.48 3.52
N GLU A 82 3.95 9.56 3.59
CA GLU A 82 4.10 10.62 4.59
C GLU A 82 3.91 10.08 6.02
N GLU A 83 2.86 9.27 6.24
CA GLU A 83 2.55 8.70 7.56
C GLU A 83 3.56 7.63 8.01
N SER A 84 4.39 7.13 7.10
CA SER A 84 5.45 6.18 7.44
C SER A 84 6.76 6.84 7.89
N ASP A 85 6.88 8.17 7.79
CA ASP A 85 8.09 8.88 8.20
C ASP A 85 8.46 8.58 9.67
N GLY A 86 9.73 8.26 9.89
CA GLY A 86 10.26 7.86 11.19
C GLY A 86 9.96 6.42 11.62
N ILE A 87 9.19 5.64 10.85
CA ILE A 87 9.03 4.19 11.10
C ILE A 87 10.33 3.46 10.73
N GLY A 88 10.77 2.55 11.61
CA GLY A 88 12.01 1.81 11.43
C GLY A 88 11.98 0.76 10.32
N TRP A 89 13.01 -0.10 10.31
CA TRP A 89 13.13 -1.28 9.44
C TRP A 89 13.24 -0.99 7.94
N GLY A 90 13.56 0.25 7.55
CA GLY A 90 13.60 0.66 6.14
C GLY A 90 12.21 0.80 5.52
N TYR A 91 11.14 0.74 6.32
CA TYR A 91 9.77 0.74 5.81
C TYR A 91 9.44 2.02 5.02
N HIS A 92 9.78 3.18 5.57
CA HIS A 92 9.58 4.46 4.89
C HIS A 92 10.38 4.55 3.59
N ASP A 93 11.64 4.12 3.63
CA ASP A 93 12.54 4.16 2.47
C ASP A 93 11.99 3.29 1.32
N ASP A 94 11.53 2.06 1.63
CA ASP A 94 10.94 1.15 0.65
C ASP A 94 9.64 1.73 0.04
N LEU A 95 8.78 2.35 0.86
CA LEU A 95 7.56 2.99 0.37
C LEU A 95 7.85 4.20 -0.52
N CYS A 96 8.84 5.02 -0.15
CA CYS A 96 9.34 6.12 -0.96
C CYS A 96 9.85 5.61 -2.32
N GLU A 97 10.72 4.61 -2.33
CA GLU A 97 11.28 4.04 -3.56
C GLU A 97 10.17 3.57 -4.51
N LEU A 98 9.16 2.88 -3.98
CA LEU A 98 8.03 2.38 -4.77
C LEU A 98 7.10 3.51 -5.24
N TYR A 99 6.82 4.51 -4.42
CA TYR A 99 5.93 5.60 -4.82
C TYR A 99 6.57 6.47 -5.90
N TYR A 100 7.83 6.88 -5.68
CA TYR A 100 8.56 7.75 -6.61
C TYR A 100 9.04 7.04 -7.88
N SER A 101 8.82 5.72 -8.02
CA SER A 101 9.05 5.01 -9.27
C SER A 101 7.89 5.11 -10.27
N LEU A 102 6.73 5.66 -9.88
CA LEU A 102 5.56 5.80 -10.76
C LEU A 102 5.82 6.82 -11.86
N GLU A 103 5.61 6.41 -13.12
CA GLU A 103 5.86 7.28 -14.30
C GLU A 103 4.93 8.52 -14.32
N TRP A 104 3.74 8.40 -13.74
CA TRP A 104 2.70 9.44 -13.75
C TRP A 104 2.97 10.64 -12.82
N LEU A 105 4.07 10.64 -12.08
CA LEU A 105 4.41 11.74 -11.15
C LEU A 105 4.96 12.98 -11.87
N GLU A 106 5.51 12.83 -13.07
CA GLU A 106 6.15 13.92 -13.83
C GLU A 106 5.15 14.77 -14.64
N ASP A 107 3.92 14.30 -14.85
CA ASP A 107 2.91 14.96 -15.69
C ASP A 107 2.14 16.11 -14.99
N GLU A 108 2.57 16.52 -13.80
CA GLU A 108 1.95 17.61 -13.02
C GLU A 108 2.96 18.72 -12.64
N GLU A 109 3.63 19.30 -13.64
CA GLU A 109 4.24 20.65 -13.54
C GLU A 109 3.48 21.68 -14.38
#